data_AF-A0A942LDM2-F1
#
_entry.id   AF-A0A942LDM2-F1
#
_cell.length_a   1.000
_cell.length_b   1.000
_cell.length_c   1.000
_cell.angle_alpha   90.00
_cell.angle_beta   90.00
_cell.angle_gamma   90.00
#
_symmetry.space_group_name_H-M   'P 1'
#
loop_
_entity.id
_entity.type
_entity.pdbx_description
1 polymer ?
#
loop_
_entity_poly.entity_id
_entity_poly.type
_entity_poly.pdbx_seq_one_letter_code
_entity_poly.pdbx_strand_id
1 'polypeptide(L)' 'MAVTIKEVLRDAVSRVEKTGTHTPLLDVEVLLCDVLNTDRLHLIINKEQCITDAQLEVFEGYVEK' A
#
# COMPACT_ATOMS: atom_id res chain seq x y z
N MET A 1 -6.88 13.49 6.31
CA MET A 1 -5.88 13.24 7.38
C MET A 1 -4.63 12.72 6.70
N ALA A 2 -3.43 13.08 7.15
CA ALA A 2 -2.21 12.55 6.53
C ALA A 2 -2.04 11.07 6.93
N VAL A 3 -1.96 10.17 5.95
CA VAL A 3 -1.75 8.73 6.16
C VAL A 3 -0.36 8.37 5.66
N THR A 4 0.41 7.63 6.45
CA THR A 4 1.78 7.23 6.09
C THR A 4 1.82 5.95 5.27
N ILE A 5 2.90 5.73 4.51
CA ILE A 5 3.16 4.46 3.80
C ILE A 5 2.98 3.26 4.72
N LYS A 6 3.52 3.34 5.94
CA LYS A 6 3.41 2.28 6.95
C LYS A 6 1.97 1.97 7.35
N GLU A 7 1.15 3.00 7.55
CA GLU A 7 -0.26 2.82 7.91
C GLU A 7 -1.06 2.22 6.76
N VAL A 8 -0.86 2.71 5.53
CA VAL A 8 -1.49 2.16 4.33
C VAL A 8 -1.15 0.69 4.14
N LEU A 9 0.14 0.33 4.21
CA LEU A 9 0.58 -1.06 4.06
C LEU A 9 -0.03 -1.96 5.15
N ARG A 10 0.00 -1.53 6.42
CA ARG A 10 -0.57 -2.31 7.52
C ARG A 10 -2.06 -2.58 7.31
N ASP A 11 -2.81 -1.54 6.99
CA ASP A 11 -4.26 -1.62 6.88
C ASP A 11 -4.67 -2.45 5.65
N ALA A 12 -4.00 -2.27 4.51
CA ALA A 12 -4.25 -3.05 3.30
C ALA A 12 -3.86 -4.53 3.45
N VAL A 13 -2.71 -4.84 4.08
CA VAL A 13 -2.31 -6.23 4.34
C VAL A 13 -3.38 -6.95 5.18
N SER A 14 -3.91 -6.31 6.21
CA SER A 14 -4.96 -6.90 7.05
C SER A 14 -6.27 -7.20 6.29
N ARG A 15 -6.52 -6.51 5.17
CA ARG A 15 -7.67 -6.74 4.29
C ARG A 15 -7.39 -7.87 3.31
N VAL A 16 -6.21 -7.86 2.68
CA VAL A 16 -5.81 -8.85 1.67
C VAL A 16 -5.51 -10.22 2.31
N GLU A 17 -5.05 -10.28 3.56
CA GLU A 17 -4.90 -11.55 4.29
C GLU A 17 -6.20 -12.37 4.34
N LYS A 18 -7.36 -11.70 4.33
CA LYS A 18 -8.67 -12.36 4.38
C LYS A 18 -9.09 -12.98 3.05
N THR A 19 -8.42 -12.65 1.94
CA THR A 19 -8.76 -13.17 0.61
C THR A 19 -7.99 -14.45 0.25
N GLY A 20 -7.09 -14.92 1.13
CA GLY A 20 -6.38 -16.19 0.97
C GLY A 20 -5.12 -16.13 0.12
N THR A 21 -4.56 -14.94 -0.10
CA THR A 21 -3.28 -14.79 -0.82
C THR A 21 -2.12 -15.35 0.00
N HIS A 22 -1.11 -15.88 -0.69
CA HIS A 22 0.07 -16.47 -0.05
C HIS A 22 1.10 -15.42 0.38
N THR A 23 1.04 -14.20 -0.17
CA THR A 23 2.05 -13.16 0.00
C THR A 23 1.44 -11.77 0.17
N PRO A 24 0.52 -11.56 1.14
CA PRO A 24 -0.30 -10.36 1.25
C PRO A 24 0.52 -9.08 1.37
N LEU A 25 1.65 -9.11 2.09
CA LEU A 25 2.57 -7.97 2.16
C LEU A 25 3.19 -7.62 0.81
N LEU A 26 3.69 -8.63 0.09
CA LEU A 26 4.32 -8.40 -1.21
C LEU A 26 3.30 -7.88 -2.23
N ASP A 27 2.10 -8.47 -2.24
CA ASP A 27 1.03 -8.09 -3.16
C ASP A 27 0.68 -6.60 -2.96
N VAL A 28 0.47 -6.21 -1.71
CA VAL A 28 0.17 -4.84 -1.31
C VAL A 28 1.32 -3.87 -1.62
N GLU A 29 2.58 -4.26 -1.34
CA GLU A 29 3.75 -3.43 -1.66
C GLU A 29 3.89 -3.20 -3.17
N VAL A 30 3.63 -4.21 -4.00
CA VAL A 30 3.70 -4.09 -5.48
C VAL A 30 2.64 -3.13 -5.98
N LEU A 31 1.41 -3.25 -5.47
CA LEU A 31 0.31 -2.35 -5.83
C LEU A 31 0.60 -0.90 -5.42
N LEU A 32 1.16 -0.68 -4.22
CA LEU A 32 1.51 0.66 -3.77
C LEU A 32 2.68 1.25 -4.56
N CYS A 33 3.66 0.43 -4.96
CA CYS A 33 4.76 0.86 -5.83
C CYS A 33 4.26 1.37 -7.18
N ASP A 34 3.28 0.70 -7.79
CA ASP A 34 2.64 1.13 -9.04
C ASP A 34 2.00 2.53 -8.89
N VAL A 35 1.22 2.74 -7.82
CA VAL A 35 0.56 4.02 -7.54
C VAL A 35 1.55 5.15 -7.28
N LEU A 36 2.60 4.89 -6.51
CA LEU A 36 3.61 5.89 -6.17
C LEU A 36 4.66 6.08 -7.28
N ASN A 37 4.59 5.28 -8.35
CA ASN A 37 5.60 5.21 -9.41
C ASN A 37 7.02 5.11 -8.84
N THR A 38 7.21 4.16 -7.92
CA THR A 38 8.45 3.97 -7.18
C THR A 38 8.77 2.49 -7.03
N ASP A 39 9.90 2.17 -6.42
CA ASP A 39 10.30 0.80 -6.13
C ASP A 39 10.04 0.43 -4.67
N ARG A 40 10.13 -0.88 -4.36
CA ARG A 40 9.91 -1.38 -3.00
C ARG A 40 10.93 -0.86 -1.98
N LEU A 41 12.14 -0.51 -2.41
CA LEU A 41 13.16 0.05 -1.53
C LEU A 41 12.69 1.40 -0.99
N HIS A 42 12.01 2.20 -1.82
CA HIS A 42 11.41 3.46 -1.40
C HIS A 42 10.39 3.27 -0.27
N LEU A 43 9.53 2.26 -0.34
CA LEU A 43 8.54 1.97 0.72
C LEU A 43 9.22 1.59 2.04
N ILE A 44 10.35 0.87 1.97
CA ILE A 44 11.10 0.41 3.14
C ILE A 44 11.84 1.57 3.81
N ILE A 45 12.41 2.49 3.03
CA ILE A 45 13.18 3.63 3.54
C ILE A 45 12.26 4.74 4.06
N ASN A 46 11.15 5.00 3.37
CA ASN A 46 10.30 6.18 3.60
C ASN A 46 8.99 5.83 4.32
N LYS A 47 9.00 4.89 5.26
CA LYS A 47 7.79 4.38 5.95
C LYS A 47 6.88 5.45 6.54
N GLU A 48 7.46 6.55 7.00
CA GLU A 48 6.75 7.65 7.65
C GLU A 48 6.36 8.77 6.65
N GLN A 49 6.68 8.60 5.35
CA GLN A 49 6.24 9.51 4.31
C GLN A 49 4.72 9.44 4.16
N CYS A 50 4.09 10.60 4.09
CA CYS A 50 2.66 10.71 3.85
C CYS A 50 2.32 10.48 2.38
N ILE A 51 1.21 9.80 2.14
CA ILE A 51 0.65 9.57 0.82
C ILE A 51 -0.47 10.60 0.60
N THR A 52 -0.61 11.11 -0.62
CA THR A 52 -1.68 12.07 -0.96
C THR A 52 -3.03 11.37 -1.05
N ASP A 53 -4.12 12.11 -0.82
CA ASP A 53 -5.49 11.57 -0.91
C ASP A 53 -5.77 10.96 -2.30
N ALA A 54 -5.26 11.57 -3.38
CA ALA A 54 -5.41 11.06 -4.74
C ALA A 54 -4.67 9.73 -4.97
N GLN A 55 -3.46 9.58 -4.43
CA GLN A 55 -2.73 8.30 -4.48
C GLN A 55 -3.44 7.23 -3.65
N LEU A 56 -3.94 7.60 -2.47
CA LEU A 56 -4.69 6.69 -1.61
C LEU A 56 -5.96 6.18 -2.32
N GLU A 57 -6.71 7.06 -2.99
CA GLU A 57 -7.91 6.67 -3.75
C GLU A 57 -7.62 5.66 -4.87
N VAL A 58 -6.54 5.87 -5.63
CA VAL A 58 -6.12 4.92 -6.69
C VAL A 58 -5.73 3.57 -6.08
N PHE A 59 -4.97 3.59 -4.99
CA PHE A 59 -4.54 2.39 -4.29
C PHE A 59 -5.71 1.59 -3.71
N GLU A 60 -6.68 2.26 -3.09
CA GLU A 60 -7.92 1.64 -2.60
C GLU A 60 -8.69 0.94 -3.73
N GLY A 61 -8.72 1.54 -4.93
CA GLY A 61 -9.31 0.92 -6.12
C GLY A 61 -8.61 -0.38 -6.59
N TYR A 62 -7.39 -0.64 -6.14
CA TYR A 62 -6.70 -1.93 -6.36
C TYR A 62 -7.03 -2.96 -5.28
N VAL A 63 -7.17 -2.53 -4.02
CA VAL A 63 -7.37 -3.42 -2.87
C VAL A 63 -8.82 -3.88 -2.72
N GLU A 64 -9.79 -3.11 -3.23
CA GLU A 64 -11.23 -3.45 -3.19
C GLU A 64 -11.73 -4.35 -4.33
N LYS A 65 -10.87 -4.69 -5.30
CA LYS A 65 -11.20 -5.61 -6.40
C LYS A 65 -10.90 -7.06 -6.04
#